data_AF-A0A5B7BRR8-F1
#
_entry.id   AF-A0A5B7BRR8-F1
#
_cell.length_a   1.000
_cell.length_b   1.000
_cell.length_c   1.000
_cell.angle_alpha   90.00
_cell.angle_beta   90.00
_cell.angle_gamma   90.00
#
_symmetry.space_group_name_H-M   'P 1'
#
loop_
_entity.id
_entity.type
_entity.pdbx_description
1 polymer ?
#
loop_
_entity_poly.entity_id
_entity_poly.type
_entity_poly.pdbx_seq_one_letter_code
_entity_poly.pdbx_strand_id
1 'polypeptide(L)'
;MKTITHLDAEQELVLPEIGYQLLHNYAEQIQNWGWICNIHAQGLRSFKKNLNLLHRRPSTVTLLAVPCILGVNLTDIDLLEFLQQLADTDGSSTIPPSVLRVLNFKACRGAIMFGDPLLPSECSLIVEELKHTSLCFQCAHGRPTTAPLVNLGALHKQIAKLGSWNGGSNKLWWHGLRRHELSLERSKQRLSSARGLC
;
A
#
# COMPACT_ATOMS: atom_id res chain seq x y z
N MET A 1 3.63 -7.73 -15.36
CA MET A 1 4.60 -8.39 -16.23
C MET A 1 5.99 -8.06 -15.71
N LYS A 2 6.71 -9.08 -15.24
CA LYS A 2 8.08 -8.95 -14.73
C LYS A 2 9.02 -9.40 -15.85
N THR A 3 10.08 -8.65 -16.07
CA THR A 3 11.11 -8.94 -17.09
C THR A 3 12.49 -8.81 -16.47
N ILE A 4 13.51 -9.35 -17.15
CA ILE A 4 14.91 -9.24 -16.74
C ILE A 4 15.59 -8.27 -17.69
N THR A 5 16.34 -7.32 -17.15
CA THR A 5 17.12 -6.35 -17.92
C THR A 5 18.60 -6.58 -17.65
N HIS A 6 19.34 -6.94 -18.69
CA HIS A 6 20.79 -7.07 -18.62
C HIS A 6 21.43 -5.68 -18.61
N LEU A 7 22.47 -5.51 -17.80
CA LEU A 7 23.21 -4.25 -17.70
C LEU A 7 24.21 -4.16 -18.85
N ASP A 8 24.28 -2.99 -19.50
CA ASP A 8 25.20 -2.74 -20.63
C ASP A 8 26.68 -2.70 -20.21
N ALA A 9 26.94 -2.53 -18.91
CA ALA A 9 28.25 -2.63 -18.29
C ALA A 9 28.13 -3.42 -16.97
N GLU A 10 29.10 -4.28 -16.68
CA GLU A 10 29.16 -5.02 -15.42
C GLU A 10 29.23 -4.05 -14.24
N GLN A 11 28.24 -4.09 -13.34
CA GLN A 11 28.24 -3.25 -12.15
C GLN A 11 28.92 -4.01 -11.00
N GLU A 12 30.06 -3.52 -10.55
CA GLU A 12 30.74 -4.08 -9.37
C GLU A 12 29.99 -3.73 -8.09
N LEU A 13 29.68 -4.76 -7.32
CA LEU A 13 29.06 -4.71 -6.00
C LEU A 13 30.12 -4.98 -4.94
N VAL A 14 30.40 -3.98 -4.11
CA VAL A 14 31.23 -4.14 -2.92
C VAL A 14 30.34 -4.56 -1.76
N LEU A 15 30.41 -5.83 -1.39
CA LEU A 15 29.58 -6.40 -0.34
C LEU A 15 30.42 -6.74 0.90
N PRO A 16 29.91 -6.43 2.12
CA PRO A 16 30.43 -7.04 3.33
C PRO A 16 30.32 -8.57 3.25
N GLU A 17 31.15 -9.29 4.00
CA GLU A 17 31.15 -10.76 4.03
C GLU A 17 29.75 -11.35 4.26
N ILE A 18 28.95 -10.71 5.12
CA ILE A 18 27.57 -11.12 5.41
C ILE A 18 26.72 -11.08 4.13
N GLY A 19 26.84 -10.01 3.34
CA GLY A 19 26.11 -9.87 2.07
C GLY A 19 26.50 -10.96 1.06
N TYR A 20 27.77 -11.33 0.99
CA TYR A 20 28.24 -12.42 0.14
C TYR A 20 27.64 -13.77 0.53
N GLN A 21 27.61 -14.09 1.83
CA GLN A 21 27.01 -15.33 2.32
C GLN A 21 25.51 -15.37 2.03
N LEU A 22 24.80 -14.25 2.20
CA LEU A 22 23.37 -14.15 1.90
C LEU A 22 23.09 -14.33 0.40
N LEU A 23 23.90 -13.76 -0.49
CA LEU A 23 23.80 -13.98 -1.94
C LEU A 23 23.90 -15.47 -2.29
N HIS A 24 24.82 -16.18 -1.66
CA HIS A 24 25.00 -17.62 -1.90
C HIS A 24 23.85 -18.44 -1.30
N ASN A 25 23.44 -18.14 -0.07
CA ASN A 25 22.38 -18.87 0.64
C ASN A 25 21.01 -18.71 -0.03
N TYR A 26 20.72 -17.54 -0.60
CA TYR A 26 19.43 -17.22 -1.22
C TYR A 26 19.52 -17.05 -2.75
N ALA A 27 20.52 -17.65 -3.38
CA ALA A 27 20.80 -17.50 -4.81
C ALA A 27 19.57 -17.81 -5.67
N GLU A 28 18.82 -18.87 -5.32
CA GLU A 28 17.62 -19.28 -6.05
C GLU A 28 16.52 -18.21 -5.96
N GLN A 29 16.25 -17.66 -4.78
CA GLN A 29 15.23 -16.61 -4.60
C GLN A 29 15.60 -15.34 -5.38
N ILE A 30 16.87 -14.96 -5.36
CA ILE A 30 17.39 -13.76 -6.01
C ILE A 30 17.33 -13.90 -7.53
N GLN A 31 17.77 -15.05 -8.05
CA GLN A 31 17.69 -15.38 -9.48
C GLN A 31 16.24 -15.51 -9.94
N ASN A 32 15.39 -16.18 -9.15
CA ASN A 32 13.97 -16.26 -9.41
C ASN A 32 13.38 -14.88 -9.52
N TRP A 33 13.83 -13.90 -8.73
CA TRP A 33 13.41 -12.51 -8.84
C TRP A 33 13.99 -11.74 -10.02
N GLY A 34 15.07 -12.20 -10.64
CA GLY A 34 15.65 -11.62 -11.85
C GLY A 34 16.98 -10.88 -11.63
N TRP A 35 17.56 -10.96 -10.43
CA TRP A 35 18.93 -10.51 -10.19
C TRP A 35 19.90 -11.62 -10.56
N ILE A 36 20.83 -11.32 -11.46
CA ILE A 36 21.85 -12.27 -11.91
C ILE A 36 23.21 -11.70 -11.53
N CYS A 37 23.96 -12.43 -10.71
CA CYS A 37 25.28 -12.03 -10.22
C CYS A 37 26.32 -13.08 -10.61
N ASN A 38 27.52 -12.65 -10.99
CA ASN A 38 28.69 -13.52 -11.10
C ASN A 38 29.60 -13.31 -9.89
N ILE A 39 30.01 -14.41 -9.29
CA ILE A 39 30.77 -14.43 -8.05
C ILE A 39 32.22 -14.78 -8.38
N HIS A 40 33.08 -13.75 -8.44
CA HIS A 40 34.50 -13.96 -8.63
C HIS A 40 35.19 -14.29 -7.29
N ALA A 41 35.17 -15.57 -6.92
CA ALA A 41 35.96 -16.06 -5.81
C ALA A 41 37.45 -16.03 -6.18
N GLN A 42 38.20 -15.02 -5.73
CA GLN A 42 39.65 -15.13 -5.71
C GLN A 42 40.08 -16.12 -4.62
N GLY A 43 40.21 -17.39 -5.01
CA GLY A 43 41.05 -18.38 -4.31
C GLY A 43 40.30 -19.41 -3.47
N LEU A 44 39.73 -20.43 -4.13
CA LEU A 44 39.47 -21.72 -3.51
C LEU A 44 40.82 -22.41 -3.19
N ARG A 45 41.52 -22.00 -2.12
CA ARG A 45 42.51 -22.87 -1.48
C ARG A 45 41.86 -23.48 -0.25
N SER A 46 41.33 -24.69 -0.45
CA SER A 46 41.20 -25.79 0.52
C SER A 46 41.31 -25.36 1.99
N PHE A 47 40.16 -25.12 2.64
CA PHE A 47 40.08 -24.84 4.08
C PHE A 47 40.54 -26.07 4.89
N LYS A 48 41.83 -26.10 5.26
CA LYS A 48 42.24 -26.72 6.52
C LYS A 48 41.73 -25.82 7.64
N LYS A 49 40.85 -26.37 8.50
CA LYS A 49 40.44 -25.81 9.79
C LYS A 49 41.66 -25.21 10.50
N ASN A 50 41.72 -23.89 10.58
CA ASN A 50 42.50 -23.18 11.58
C ASN A 50 41.80 -21.85 11.87
N LEU A 51 41.27 -21.77 13.10
CA LEU A 51 40.78 -20.56 13.72
C LEU A 51 41.94 -19.57 13.78
N ASN A 52 41.89 -18.48 13.03
CA ASN A 52 42.60 -17.24 13.34
C ASN A 52 41.92 -16.04 12.68
N LEU A 53 41.46 -15.14 13.57
CA LEU A 53 41.21 -13.73 13.37
C LEU A 53 42.11 -13.10 12.30
N LEU A 54 41.61 -12.66 11.14
CA LEU A 54 42.18 -11.54 10.35
C LEU A 54 41.16 -11.07 9.31
N HIS A 55 40.99 -9.75 9.20
CA HIS A 55 40.44 -8.98 8.08
C HIS A 55 40.02 -9.82 6.85
N ARG A 56 38.74 -10.20 6.82
CA ARG A 56 38.16 -10.97 5.72
C ARG A 56 37.92 -10.03 4.55
N ARG A 57 38.66 -10.23 3.45
CA ARG A 57 38.69 -9.32 2.30
C ARG A 57 37.29 -9.19 1.67
N PRO A 58 36.91 -8.01 1.18
CA PRO A 58 35.68 -7.84 0.42
C PRO A 58 35.74 -8.72 -0.83
N SER A 59 34.77 -9.60 -1.00
CA SER A 59 34.58 -10.38 -2.21
C SER A 59 33.89 -9.51 -3.24
N THR A 60 34.53 -9.28 -4.39
CA THR A 60 33.90 -8.54 -5.50
C THR A 60 32.86 -9.42 -6.17
N VAL A 61 31.63 -8.92 -6.26
CA VAL A 61 30.52 -9.55 -7.00
C VAL A 61 30.19 -8.65 -8.18
N THR A 62 29.98 -9.21 -9.36
CA THR A 62 29.51 -8.44 -10.52
C THR A 62 28.03 -8.69 -10.75
N LEU A 63 27.24 -7.62 -10.81
CA LEU A 63 25.83 -7.66 -11.16
C LEU A 63 25.70 -7.62 -12.69
N LEU A 64 25.08 -8.65 -13.26
CA LEU A 64 24.92 -8.83 -14.70
C LEU A 64 23.52 -8.43 -15.18
N ALA A 65 22.51 -8.66 -14.36
CA ALA A 65 21.13 -8.31 -14.68
C ALA A 65 20.34 -7.93 -13.44
N VAL A 66 19.36 -7.06 -13.66
CA VAL A 66 18.42 -6.60 -12.64
C VAL A 66 16.99 -6.87 -13.09
N PRO A 67 16.07 -7.09 -12.16
CA PRO A 67 14.66 -7.20 -12.50
C PRO A 67 14.07 -5.85 -12.93
N CYS A 68 13.17 -5.93 -13.90
CA CYS A 68 12.37 -4.82 -14.36
C CYS A 68 10.90 -5.10 -14.07
N ILE A 69 10.30 -4.23 -13.24
CA ILE A 69 8.93 -4.34 -12.77
C ILE A 69 8.12 -3.20 -13.36
N LEU A 70 7.18 -3.51 -14.26
CA LEU A 70 6.31 -2.52 -14.90
C LEU A 70 7.09 -1.33 -15.53
N GLY A 71 8.22 -1.64 -16.18
CA GLY A 71 9.09 -0.67 -16.84
C GLY A 71 10.05 0.08 -15.89
N VAL A 72 10.17 -0.34 -14.63
CA VAL A 72 11.12 0.22 -13.67
C VAL A 72 12.20 -0.83 -13.38
N ASN A 73 13.45 -0.53 -13.73
CA ASN A 73 14.59 -1.36 -13.38
C ASN A 73 14.92 -1.18 -11.90
N LEU A 74 15.08 -2.28 -11.19
CA LEU A 74 15.59 -2.26 -9.81
C LEU A 74 17.11 -2.12 -9.82
N THR A 75 17.65 -1.74 -8.68
CA THR A 75 19.07 -1.41 -8.49
C THR A 75 19.77 -2.43 -7.61
N ASP A 76 21.07 -2.25 -7.44
CA ASP A 76 21.90 -2.94 -6.47
C ASP A 76 21.48 -2.64 -5.02
N ILE A 77 21.05 -1.41 -4.74
CA ILE A 77 20.50 -1.03 -3.43
C ILE A 77 19.23 -1.84 -3.11
N ASP A 78 18.38 -2.05 -4.13
CA ASP A 78 17.16 -2.86 -3.97
C ASP A 78 17.47 -4.35 -3.75
N LEU A 79 18.55 -4.87 -4.35
CA LEU A 79 19.06 -6.22 -4.06
C LEU A 79 19.53 -6.34 -2.61
N LEU A 80 20.31 -5.37 -2.14
CA LEU A 80 20.78 -5.33 -0.76
C LEU A 80 19.64 -5.31 0.25
N GLU A 81 18.61 -4.52 -0.01
CA GLU A 81 17.41 -4.47 0.82
C GLU A 81 16.68 -5.82 0.83
N PHE A 82 16.57 -6.49 -0.32
CA PHE A 82 15.94 -7.81 -0.39
C PHE A 82 16.75 -8.88 0.36
N LEU A 83 18.09 -8.84 0.27
CA LEU A 83 18.97 -9.72 1.03
C LEU A 83 18.78 -9.55 2.54
N GLN A 84 18.68 -8.30 3.01
CA GLN A 84 18.43 -8.02 4.42
C GLN A 84 17.06 -8.57 4.85
N GLN A 85 16.01 -8.36 4.05
CA GLN A 85 14.68 -8.91 4.33
C GLN A 85 14.69 -10.44 4.40
N LEU A 86 15.42 -11.11 3.49
CA LEU A 86 15.56 -12.57 3.52
C LEU A 86 16.29 -13.05 4.78
N ALA A 87 17.35 -12.35 5.20
CA ALA A 87 18.04 -12.64 6.44
C ALA A 87 17.13 -12.50 7.67
N ASP A 88 16.35 -11.41 7.73
CA ASP A 88 15.45 -11.13 8.85
C ASP A 88 14.26 -12.09 8.93
N THR A 89 13.90 -12.71 7.80
CA THR A 89 12.76 -13.64 7.69
C THR A 89 13.18 -15.10 7.51
N ASP A 90 14.48 -15.40 7.63
CA ASP A 90 15.06 -16.72 7.39
C ASP A 90 14.60 -17.36 6.05
N GLY A 91 14.52 -16.54 5.00
CA GLY A 91 14.09 -16.96 3.67
C GLY A 91 12.58 -17.19 3.48
N SER A 92 11.74 -16.94 4.50
CA SER A 92 10.29 -17.06 4.40
C SER A 92 9.65 -15.97 3.53
N SER A 93 10.30 -14.81 3.39
CA SER A 93 9.77 -13.74 2.54
C SER A 93 9.75 -14.10 1.06
N THR A 94 8.64 -13.79 0.39
CA THR A 94 8.42 -14.13 -1.02
C THR A 94 8.55 -12.94 -1.97
N ILE A 95 8.41 -11.69 -1.50
CA ILE A 95 8.36 -10.49 -2.35
C ILE A 95 9.36 -9.42 -1.85
N PRO A 96 10.29 -8.95 -2.72
CA PRO A 96 11.21 -7.87 -2.39
C PRO A 96 10.49 -6.55 -2.07
N PRO A 97 11.02 -5.71 -1.16
CA PRO A 97 10.33 -4.49 -0.74
C PRO A 97 10.22 -3.46 -1.86
N SER A 98 11.26 -3.40 -2.69
CA SER A 98 11.33 -2.60 -3.92
C SER A 98 10.23 -2.95 -4.93
N VAL A 99 9.92 -4.24 -5.11
CA VAL A 99 8.81 -4.69 -5.95
C VAL A 99 7.48 -4.16 -5.41
N LEU A 100 7.24 -4.30 -4.10
CA LEU A 100 6.03 -3.76 -3.46
C LEU A 100 5.93 -2.24 -3.63
N ARG A 101 7.04 -1.50 -3.46
CA ARG A 101 7.05 -0.05 -3.69
C ARG A 101 6.64 0.32 -5.11
N VAL A 102 7.18 -0.37 -6.13
CA VAL A 102 6.84 -0.12 -7.54
C VAL A 102 5.36 -0.42 -7.79
N LEU A 103 4.86 -1.55 -7.30
CA LEU A 103 3.46 -1.93 -7.47
C LEU A 103 2.52 -0.91 -6.79
N ASN A 104 2.82 -0.51 -5.56
CA ASN A 104 2.03 0.47 -4.81
C ASN A 104 2.02 1.84 -5.52
N PHE A 105 3.18 2.29 -6.00
CA PHE A 105 3.31 3.54 -6.74
C PHE A 105 2.49 3.52 -8.04
N LYS A 106 2.62 2.46 -8.84
CA LYS A 106 1.89 2.31 -10.11
C LYS A 106 0.38 2.21 -9.87
N ALA A 107 -0.06 1.46 -8.87
CA ALA A 107 -1.47 1.35 -8.51
C ALA A 107 -2.06 2.71 -8.10
N CYS A 108 -1.34 3.51 -7.31
CA CYS A 108 -1.80 4.82 -6.87
C CYS A 108 -1.82 5.86 -8.01
N ARG A 109 -0.79 5.86 -8.87
CA ARG A 109 -0.68 6.84 -9.96
C ARG A 109 -1.56 6.52 -11.16
N GLY A 110 -1.90 5.24 -11.36
CA GLY A 110 -2.84 4.81 -12.39
C GLY A 110 -4.30 4.72 -11.91
N ALA A 111 -4.58 5.03 -10.64
CA ALA A 111 -5.94 4.98 -10.12
C ALA A 111 -6.79 6.16 -10.63
N ILE A 112 -8.11 5.94 -10.61
CA ILE A 112 -9.08 7.02 -10.77
C ILE A 112 -8.92 8.00 -9.61
N MET A 113 -8.88 9.29 -9.92
CA MET A 113 -8.58 10.37 -8.99
C MET A 113 -9.86 11.03 -8.47
N PHE A 114 -9.74 11.73 -7.34
CA PHE A 114 -10.83 12.55 -6.83
C PHE A 114 -11.16 13.67 -7.81
N GLY A 115 -12.43 13.77 -8.19
CA GLY A 115 -12.92 14.76 -9.15
C GLY A 115 -13.04 14.23 -10.58
N ASP A 116 -12.54 13.04 -10.87
CA ASP A 116 -12.76 12.41 -12.16
C ASP A 116 -14.25 12.07 -12.33
N PRO A 117 -14.90 12.51 -13.43
CA PRO A 117 -16.29 12.16 -13.69
C PRO A 117 -16.39 10.68 -14.06
N LEU A 118 -17.32 9.97 -13.45
CA LEU A 118 -17.61 8.56 -13.74
C LEU A 118 -19.09 8.38 -14.07
N LEU A 119 -19.35 7.56 -15.07
CA LEU A 119 -20.68 7.07 -15.39
C LEU A 119 -21.15 6.05 -14.33
N PRO A 120 -22.47 5.91 -14.11
CA PRO A 120 -22.98 4.89 -13.19
C PRO A 120 -22.50 3.46 -13.50
N SER A 121 -22.33 3.12 -14.78
CA SER A 121 -21.81 1.82 -15.21
C SER A 121 -20.34 1.60 -14.80
N GLU A 122 -19.51 2.63 -14.85
CA GLU A 122 -18.11 2.56 -14.43
C GLU A 122 -18.03 2.40 -12.91
N CYS A 123 -18.84 3.14 -12.16
CA CYS A 123 -18.97 2.97 -10.71
C CYS A 123 -19.38 1.53 -10.34
N SER A 124 -20.37 0.97 -11.03
CA SER A 124 -20.80 -0.42 -10.81
C SER A 124 -19.69 -1.42 -11.10
N LEU A 125 -18.96 -1.24 -12.21
CA LEU A 125 -17.83 -2.10 -12.56
C LEU A 125 -16.72 -2.06 -11.50
N ILE A 126 -16.39 -0.88 -10.98
CA ILE A 126 -15.36 -0.73 -9.92
C ILE A 126 -15.75 -1.53 -8.68
N VAL A 127 -17.01 -1.42 -8.24
CA VAL A 127 -17.50 -2.15 -7.05
C VAL A 127 -17.53 -3.67 -7.31
N GLU A 128 -17.90 -4.07 -8.51
CA GLU A 128 -17.92 -5.48 -8.93
C GLU A 128 -16.51 -6.08 -8.96
N GLU A 129 -15.53 -5.41 -9.57
CA GLU A 129 -14.15 -5.88 -9.61
C GLU A 129 -13.50 -5.88 -8.22
N LEU A 130 -13.82 -4.88 -7.38
CA LEU A 130 -13.29 -4.78 -6.03
C LEU A 130 -13.60 -6.06 -5.21
N LYS A 131 -14.77 -6.67 -5.40
CA LYS A 131 -15.17 -7.88 -4.67
C LYS A 131 -14.32 -9.11 -5.00
N HIS A 132 -13.66 -9.12 -6.16
CA HIS A 132 -12.80 -10.22 -6.61
C HIS A 132 -11.35 -10.06 -6.13
N THR A 133 -11.02 -8.95 -5.47
CA THR A 133 -9.69 -8.72 -4.90
C THR A 133 -9.56 -9.35 -3.50
N SER A 134 -8.34 -9.78 -3.15
CA SER A 134 -8.05 -10.42 -1.86
C SER A 134 -8.13 -9.47 -0.65
N LEU A 135 -7.92 -8.17 -0.86
CA LEU A 135 -7.93 -7.13 0.19
C LEU A 135 -8.87 -5.99 -0.19
N CYS A 136 -10.13 -6.32 -0.46
CA CYS A 136 -11.14 -5.40 -0.98
C CYS A 136 -11.49 -4.21 -0.07
N PHE A 137 -11.09 -4.25 1.21
CA PHE A 137 -11.36 -3.20 2.20
C PHE A 137 -10.18 -2.27 2.48
N GLN A 138 -9.02 -2.53 1.87
CA GLN A 138 -7.78 -1.79 2.15
C GLN A 138 -7.01 -1.53 0.86
N CYS A 139 -6.62 -0.27 0.62
CA CYS A 139 -5.76 0.04 -0.52
C CYS A 139 -4.31 -0.37 -0.25
N ALA A 140 -3.48 -0.34 -1.30
CA ALA A 140 -2.04 -0.63 -1.24
C ALA A 140 -1.24 0.15 -0.17
N HIS A 141 -1.78 1.29 0.31
CA HIS A 141 -1.16 2.16 1.32
C HIS A 141 -1.87 2.08 2.69
N GLY A 142 -2.82 1.15 2.85
CA GLY A 142 -3.51 0.92 4.11
C GLY A 142 -4.79 1.73 4.34
N ARG A 143 -5.21 2.59 3.40
CA ARG A 143 -6.45 3.38 3.55
C ARG A 143 -7.69 2.50 3.37
N PRO A 144 -8.78 2.74 4.12
CA PRO A 144 -10.03 2.03 3.90
C PRO A 144 -10.60 2.40 2.51
N THR A 145 -11.01 1.40 1.75
CA THR A 145 -11.63 1.57 0.41
C THR A 145 -13.14 1.75 0.50
N THR A 146 -13.79 1.10 1.46
CA THR A 146 -15.25 1.17 1.67
C THR A 146 -15.55 1.37 3.15
N ALA A 147 -16.61 2.12 3.46
CA ALA A 147 -17.07 2.32 4.83
C ALA A 147 -18.59 2.06 4.92
N PRO A 148 -19.08 1.34 5.96
CA PRO A 148 -20.50 1.19 6.18
C PRO A 148 -21.11 2.52 6.61
N LEU A 149 -22.07 3.04 5.83
CA LEU A 149 -22.74 4.30 6.15
C LEU A 149 -23.90 4.13 7.14
N VAL A 150 -24.69 3.07 6.96
CA VAL A 150 -25.91 2.87 7.74
C VAL A 150 -26.24 1.38 7.87
N ASN A 151 -26.68 0.99 9.07
CA ASN A 151 -27.35 -0.28 9.28
C ASN A 151 -28.85 -0.07 9.04
N LEU A 152 -29.35 -0.57 7.91
CA LEU A 152 -30.76 -0.41 7.54
C LEU A 152 -31.69 -1.04 8.58
N GLY A 153 -31.37 -2.21 9.13
CA GLY A 153 -32.20 -2.86 10.16
C GLY A 153 -32.33 -2.02 11.43
N ALA A 154 -31.23 -1.42 11.89
CA ALA A 154 -31.24 -0.49 13.02
C ALA A 154 -32.03 0.78 12.69
N LEU A 155 -31.85 1.33 11.49
CA LEU A 155 -32.59 2.52 11.03
C LEU A 155 -34.10 2.27 11.02
N HIS A 156 -34.56 1.17 10.43
CA HIS A 156 -35.99 0.81 10.40
C HIS A 156 -36.57 0.67 11.81
N LYS A 157 -35.84 0.07 12.76
CA LYS A 157 -36.26 -0.03 14.16
C LYS A 157 -36.42 1.34 14.82
N GLN A 158 -35.51 2.27 14.56
CA GLN A 158 -35.60 3.64 15.10
C GLN A 158 -36.76 4.42 14.49
N ILE A 159 -36.97 4.31 13.17
CA ILE A 159 -38.10 4.94 12.48
C ILE A 159 -39.44 4.40 13.03
N ALA A 160 -39.57 3.10 13.24
CA ALA A 160 -40.79 2.49 13.79
C ALA A 160 -41.08 2.98 15.22
N LYS A 161 -40.05 3.10 16.09
CA LYS A 161 -40.20 3.66 17.44
C LYS A 161 -40.70 5.10 17.43
N LEU A 162 -40.20 5.92 16.49
CA LEU A 162 -40.66 7.30 16.31
C LEU A 162 -42.11 7.35 15.82
N GLY A 163 -42.51 6.42 14.93
CA GLY A 163 -43.89 6.31 14.45
C GLY A 163 -44.90 5.93 15.55
N SER A 164 -44.54 5.04 16.47
CA SER A 164 -45.39 4.69 17.62
C SER A 164 -45.53 5.80 18.66
N TRP A 165 -44.65 6.81 18.65
CA TRP A 165 -44.70 7.91 19.62
C TRP A 165 -45.72 9.01 19.26
N ASN A 166 -46.33 8.95 18.06
CA ASN A 166 -47.34 9.91 17.61
C ASN A 166 -48.74 9.76 18.26
N GLY A 167 -48.88 8.91 19.29
CA GLY A 167 -50.12 8.77 20.07
C GLY A 167 -50.33 9.83 21.17
N GLY A 168 -49.39 10.76 21.38
CA GLY A 168 -49.50 11.81 22.39
C GLY A 168 -48.82 13.09 21.92
N SER A 169 -49.60 14.15 21.82
CA SER A 169 -49.21 15.52 21.47
C SER A 169 -47.89 15.98 22.09
N ASN A 170 -46.77 15.84 21.37
CA ASN A 170 -45.60 16.68 21.56
C ASN A 170 -44.72 16.73 20.30
N LYS A 171 -44.88 17.81 19.53
CA LYS A 171 -43.88 18.53 18.72
C LYS A 171 -42.60 17.75 18.33
N LEU A 172 -42.45 17.47 17.04
CA LEU A 172 -41.25 16.90 16.40
C LEU A 172 -39.94 17.44 16.98
N TRP A 173 -39.31 16.64 17.84
CA TRP A 173 -37.97 16.83 18.38
C TRP A 173 -37.01 15.88 17.65
N TRP A 174 -36.24 16.41 16.71
CA TRP A 174 -35.17 15.67 16.06
C TRP A 174 -33.84 16.15 16.66
N HIS A 175 -33.11 15.28 17.36
CA HIS A 175 -31.77 15.58 17.91
C HIS A 175 -31.65 16.91 18.69
N GLY A 176 -32.63 17.23 19.54
CA GLY A 176 -32.63 18.49 20.31
C GLY A 176 -32.95 19.75 19.50
N LEU A 177 -33.15 19.62 18.18
CA LEU A 177 -33.58 20.70 17.30
C LEU A 177 -35.11 20.67 17.18
N ARG A 178 -35.74 21.75 17.65
CA ARG A 178 -37.18 21.95 17.51
C ARG A 178 -37.47 22.45 16.10
N ARG A 179 -38.26 21.72 15.31
CA ARG A 179 -38.84 22.27 14.08
C ARG A 179 -39.85 23.33 14.52
N HIS A 180 -39.43 24.60 14.53
CA HIS A 180 -40.36 25.71 14.74
C HIS A 180 -41.19 25.86 13.46
N GLU A 181 -42.50 26.10 13.60
CA GLU A 181 -43.32 26.51 12.48
C GLU A 181 -42.72 27.77 11.83
N LEU A 182 -42.85 27.86 10.51
CA LEU A 182 -42.40 29.01 9.74
C LEU A 182 -43.16 30.24 10.24
N SER A 183 -42.47 31.12 10.96
CA SER A 183 -43.04 32.36 11.51
C SER A 183 -42.44 33.57 10.82
N LEU A 184 -43.31 34.38 10.22
CA LEU A 184 -42.94 35.65 9.60
C LEU A 184 -42.29 36.60 10.62
N GLU A 185 -42.71 36.56 11.88
CA GLU A 185 -42.15 37.41 12.94
C GLU A 185 -40.69 37.02 13.26
N ARG A 186 -40.36 35.73 13.28
CA ARG A 186 -38.98 35.28 13.46
C ARG A 186 -38.08 35.69 12.28
N SER A 187 -38.61 35.64 11.06
CA SER A 187 -37.89 36.10 9.86
C SER A 187 -37.65 37.60 9.89
N LYS A 188 -38.65 38.41 10.30
CA LYS A 188 -38.49 39.87 10.50
C LYS A 188 -37.44 40.17 11.57
N GLN A 189 -37.46 39.46 12.70
CA GLN A 189 -36.52 39.67 13.80
C GLN A 189 -35.06 39.38 13.39
N ARG A 190 -34.83 38.33 12.59
CA ARG A 190 -33.50 38.04 12.02
C ARG A 190 -33.05 39.11 11.03
N LEU A 191 -33.97 39.61 10.20
CA LEU A 191 -33.68 40.67 9.25
C LEU A 191 -33.33 41.99 9.96
N SER A 192 -34.04 42.33 11.04
CA SER A 192 -33.72 43.52 11.86
C SER A 192 -32.39 43.38 12.59
N SER A 193 -32.06 42.19 13.13
CA SER A 193 -30.77 41.96 13.78
C SER A 193 -29.60 42.00 12.80
N ALA A 194 -29.79 41.55 11.56
CA ALA A 194 -28.76 41.64 10.51
C ALA A 194 -28.54 43.09 10.02
N ARG A 195 -29.55 43.95 10.14
CA ARG A 195 -29.46 45.38 9.78
C ARG A 195 -28.87 46.26 10.87
N GLY A 196 -28.72 45.77 12.10
CA GLY A 196 -28.11 46.49 13.23
C GLY A 196 -26.63 46.18 13.47
N LEU A 197 -25.95 45.49 12.54
CA LEU A 197 -24.53 45.13 12.59
C LEU A 197 -23.71 45.87 11.52
N CYS A 198 -24.08 47.12 11.22
CA CYS A 198 -23.26 48.07 10.47
C CYS A 198 -22.96 49.27 11.34
#